data_AF-A0A2G1DK84-F1
#
_entry.id   AF-A0A2G1DK84-F1
#
_cell.length_a   1.000
_cell.length_b   1.000
_cell.length_c   1.000
_cell.angle_alpha   90.00
_cell.angle_beta   90.00
_cell.angle_gamma   90.00
#
_symmetry.space_group_name_H-M   'P 1'
#
loop_
_entity.id
_entity.type
_entity.pdbx_description
1 polymer ?
#
loop_
_entity_poly.entity_id
_entity_poly.type
_entity_poly.pdbx_seq_one_letter_code
_entity_poly.pdbx_strand_id
1 'polypeptide(L)'
;MKKFINYFLKNWNKILLVIFTLVALSLAFSLSIDETAKKLIDESFKQAVVVFGSAKALNAVVSLAQGTQLDLPFVIVSIGEVLDPINDLVEQFSLVMLASLTSLGIQKILLNFVTTDIYNYILTFFIIIFNFWLFKRFKKDEKIRYIFFKITVVLLFLRFAIPFISYVNDISYNYFVKSQYNIEILNKDIEKIKNEVSKVNQSTIKEKNDSSFFQKVKEKFDSSYYENKINEYKNAVNSSSEYIVDLIIVFIFQTIFLPILFLLSLYWFIKSIFSMRRL
;
A
#
# COMPACT_ATOMS: atom_id res chain seq x y z
N MET A 1 47.27 23.74 -18.82
CA MET A 1 45.83 24.06 -18.88
C MET A 1 45.13 23.63 -20.18
N LYS A 2 45.52 24.12 -21.37
CA LYS A 2 44.82 23.82 -22.65
C LYS A 2 44.66 22.33 -23.00
N LYS A 3 45.68 21.48 -22.79
CA LYS A 3 45.57 20.02 -23.02
C LYS A 3 44.56 19.32 -22.10
N PHE A 4 44.44 19.79 -20.87
CA PHE A 4 43.50 19.25 -19.88
C PHE A 4 42.06 19.63 -20.25
N ILE A 5 41.85 20.89 -20.64
CA ILE A 5 40.56 21.43 -21.10
C ILE A 5 40.09 20.71 -22.39
N ASN A 6 40.98 20.47 -23.35
CA ASN A 6 40.64 19.73 -24.58
C ASN A 6 40.31 18.25 -24.33
N TYR A 7 40.95 17.59 -23.37
CA TYR A 7 40.59 16.22 -22.98
C TYR A 7 39.21 16.17 -22.31
N PHE A 8 38.91 17.17 -21.48
CA PHE A 8 37.63 17.31 -20.78
C PHE A 8 36.47 17.52 -21.76
N LEU A 9 36.62 18.44 -22.72
CA LEU A 9 35.61 18.71 -23.75
C LEU A 9 35.37 17.49 -24.66
N LYS A 10 36.41 16.72 -24.98
CA LYS A 10 36.30 15.54 -25.85
C LYS A 10 35.61 14.33 -25.18
N ASN A 11 35.70 14.22 -23.85
CA ASN A 11 35.18 13.07 -23.08
C ASN A 11 34.09 13.44 -22.07
N TRP A 12 33.46 14.61 -22.23
CA TRP A 12 32.49 15.18 -21.28
C TRP A 12 31.42 14.17 -20.84
N ASN A 13 30.81 13.44 -21.78
CA ASN A 13 29.77 12.45 -21.50
C ASN A 13 30.26 11.30 -20.60
N LYS A 14 31.52 10.87 -20.76
CA LYS A 14 32.10 9.81 -19.92
C LYS A 14 32.37 10.30 -18.52
N ILE A 15 32.86 11.53 -18.38
CA ILE A 15 33.14 12.16 -17.09
C ILE A 15 31.83 12.36 -16.31
N LEU A 16 30.77 12.81 -16.98
CA LEU A 16 29.44 12.91 -16.37
C LEU A 16 28.93 11.56 -15.86
N LEU A 17 29.08 10.48 -16.64
CA LEU A 17 28.69 9.13 -16.20
C LEU A 17 29.51 8.65 -14.99
N VAL A 18 30.80 8.95 -14.95
CA VAL A 18 31.65 8.62 -13.79
C VAL A 18 31.15 9.36 -12.55
N ILE A 19 30.95 10.67 -12.65
CA ILE A 19 30.43 11.49 -11.56
C ILE A 19 29.08 10.94 -11.09
N PHE A 20 28.16 10.65 -12.02
CA PHE A 20 26.85 10.10 -11.70
C PHE A 20 26.96 8.78 -10.92
N THR A 21 27.77 7.83 -11.39
CA THR A 21 27.91 6.53 -10.70
C THR A 21 28.64 6.63 -9.37
N LEU A 22 29.57 7.57 -9.20
CA LEU A 22 30.23 7.84 -7.92
C LEU A 22 29.28 8.49 -6.91
N VAL A 23 28.45 9.44 -7.36
CA VAL A 23 27.40 10.03 -6.52
C VAL A 23 26.39 8.95 -6.11
N ALA A 24 25.95 8.12 -7.06
CA ALA A 24 25.06 7.00 -6.76
C ALA A 24 25.69 6.02 -5.76
N LEU A 25 26.97 5.70 -5.90
CA LEU A 25 27.68 4.87 -4.95
C LEU A 25 27.74 5.52 -3.56
N SER A 26 28.07 6.81 -3.48
CA SER A 26 28.07 7.56 -2.22
C SER A 26 26.71 7.55 -1.53
N LEU A 27 25.63 7.68 -2.30
CA LEU A 27 24.26 7.61 -1.79
C LEU A 27 23.90 6.18 -1.36
N ALA A 28 24.37 5.16 -2.06
CA ALA A 28 24.13 3.76 -1.72
C ALA A 28 24.78 3.34 -0.38
N PHE A 29 25.80 4.06 0.09
CA PHE A 29 26.38 3.87 1.42
C PHE A 29 25.80 4.81 2.47
N SER A 30 24.83 5.66 2.11
CA SER A 30 24.17 6.55 3.06
C SER A 30 23.15 5.79 3.90
N LEU A 31 23.53 5.48 5.14
CA LEU A 31 22.68 4.81 6.13
C LEU A 31 21.34 5.55 6.34
N SER A 32 21.34 6.88 6.29
CA SER A 32 20.14 7.69 6.53
C SER A 32 19.04 7.47 5.49
N ILE A 33 19.40 7.22 4.22
CA ILE A 33 18.41 6.98 3.16
C ILE A 33 17.70 5.64 3.40
N ASP A 34 18.47 4.60 3.75
CA ASP A 34 17.96 3.25 3.96
C ASP A 34 17.10 3.18 5.23
N GLU A 35 17.56 3.77 6.33
CA GLU A 35 16.82 3.82 7.60
C GLU A 35 15.49 4.56 7.46
N THR A 36 15.50 5.69 6.77
CA THR A 36 14.29 6.48 6.54
C THR A 36 13.31 5.70 5.65
N ALA A 37 13.78 5.11 4.54
CA ALA A 37 12.94 4.30 3.68
C ALA A 37 12.33 3.12 4.42
N LYS A 38 13.11 2.45 5.27
CA LYS A 38 12.64 1.33 6.10
C LYS A 38 11.58 1.78 7.09
N LYS A 39 11.79 2.92 7.75
CA LYS A 39 10.82 3.51 8.67
C LYS A 39 9.49 3.83 7.97
N LEU A 40 9.53 4.45 6.80
CA LEU A 40 8.32 4.81 6.03
C LEU A 40 7.50 3.58 5.62
N ILE A 41 8.16 2.53 5.11
CA ILE A 41 7.49 1.26 4.76
C ILE A 41 6.94 0.58 6.03
N ASP A 42 7.71 0.58 7.13
CA ASP A 42 7.28 -0.03 8.39
C ASP A 42 6.06 0.67 9.01
N GLU A 43 6.01 2.00 8.94
CA GLU A 43 4.86 2.80 9.36
C GLU A 43 3.62 2.51 8.50
N SER A 44 3.80 2.50 7.17
CA SER A 44 2.72 2.15 6.23
C SER A 44 2.20 0.72 6.47
N PHE A 45 3.11 -0.23 6.72
CA PHE A 45 2.76 -1.62 7.00
C PHE A 45 1.98 -1.75 8.32
N LYS A 46 2.46 -1.11 9.39
CA LYS A 46 1.75 -1.10 10.69
C LYS A 46 0.36 -0.49 10.56
N GLN A 47 0.24 0.63 9.85
CA GLN A 47 -1.04 1.28 9.62
C GLN A 47 -1.99 0.35 8.84
N ALA A 48 -1.51 -0.31 7.79
CA ALA A 48 -2.30 -1.29 7.04
C ALA A 48 -2.76 -2.47 7.92
N VAL A 49 -1.92 -2.94 8.86
CA VAL A 49 -2.28 -4.04 9.79
C VAL A 49 -3.42 -3.61 10.71
N VAL A 50 -3.31 -2.40 11.28
CA VAL A 50 -4.35 -1.85 12.16
C VAL A 50 -5.68 -1.74 11.41
N VAL A 51 -5.66 -1.14 10.22
CA VAL A 51 -6.86 -0.96 9.39
C VAL A 51 -7.47 -2.30 8.97
N PHE A 52 -6.64 -3.27 8.57
CA PHE A 52 -7.11 -4.63 8.26
C PHE A 52 -7.76 -5.31 9.48
N GLY A 53 -7.18 -5.13 10.67
CA GLY A 53 -7.74 -5.60 11.93
C GLY A 53 -9.11 -4.98 12.21
N SER A 54 -9.24 -3.66 12.05
CA SER A 54 -10.52 -2.94 12.20
C SER A 54 -11.57 -3.44 11.19
N ALA A 55 -11.17 -3.66 9.94
CA ALA A 55 -12.04 -4.20 8.89
C ALA A 55 -12.55 -5.60 9.27
N LYS A 56 -11.67 -6.50 9.70
CA LYS A 56 -12.06 -7.85 10.14
C LYS A 56 -12.93 -7.85 11.38
N ALA A 57 -12.68 -6.93 12.32
CA ALA A 57 -13.50 -6.77 13.51
C ALA A 57 -14.90 -6.25 13.15
N LEU A 58 -14.99 -5.25 12.26
CA LEU A 58 -16.28 -4.77 11.74
C LEU A 58 -17.02 -5.90 11.01
N ASN A 59 -16.32 -6.65 10.15
CA ASN A 59 -16.88 -7.80 9.42
C ASN A 59 -17.54 -8.78 10.39
N ALA A 60 -16.81 -9.17 11.45
CA ALA A 60 -17.32 -10.11 12.44
C ALA A 60 -18.58 -9.57 13.14
N VAL A 61 -18.60 -8.30 13.53
CA VAL A 61 -19.75 -7.69 14.22
C VAL A 61 -20.96 -7.54 13.30
N VAL A 62 -20.75 -7.19 12.03
CA VAL A 62 -21.80 -7.10 11.01
C VAL A 62 -22.34 -8.49 10.68
N SER A 63 -21.49 -9.51 10.46
CA SER A 63 -21.95 -10.87 10.19
C SER A 63 -22.74 -11.46 11.36
N LEU A 64 -22.37 -11.14 12.61
CA LEU A 64 -23.18 -11.49 13.78
C LEU A 64 -24.55 -10.79 13.77
N ALA A 65 -24.60 -9.51 13.36
CA ALA A 65 -25.85 -8.78 13.22
C ALA A 65 -26.75 -9.39 12.12
N GLN A 66 -26.18 -9.79 10.98
CA GLN A 66 -26.90 -10.41 9.87
C GLN A 66 -27.59 -11.72 10.27
N GLY A 67 -26.98 -12.49 11.18
CA GLY A 67 -27.59 -13.70 11.74
C GLY A 67 -28.85 -13.44 12.59
N THR A 68 -29.19 -12.18 12.86
CA THR A 68 -30.39 -11.82 13.62
C THR A 68 -31.63 -11.96 12.74
N GLN A 69 -32.39 -13.02 12.97
CA GLN A 69 -33.69 -13.24 12.35
C GLN A 69 -34.81 -12.64 13.21
N LEU A 70 -35.68 -11.87 12.56
CA LEU A 70 -36.89 -11.33 13.15
C LEU A 70 -38.08 -12.17 12.67
N ASP A 71 -38.64 -12.98 13.56
CA ASP A 71 -39.79 -13.85 13.26
C ASP A 71 -41.08 -13.02 13.18
N LEU A 72 -41.55 -12.65 11.99
CA LEU A 72 -42.92 -12.15 11.80
C LEU A 72 -43.90 -13.33 11.64
N PRO A 73 -45.20 -13.15 11.91
CA PRO A 73 -46.22 -14.08 11.49
C PRO A 73 -46.25 -14.14 9.95
N PHE A 74 -46.12 -15.35 9.39
CA PHE A 74 -46.22 -15.66 7.96
C PHE A 74 -45.05 -15.21 7.05
N VAL A 75 -44.12 -14.37 7.49
CA VAL A 75 -42.92 -13.95 6.73
C VAL A 75 -41.70 -13.91 7.67
N ILE A 76 -40.51 -14.27 7.20
CA ILE A 76 -39.26 -14.06 7.95
C ILE A 76 -38.61 -12.83 7.33
N VAL A 77 -38.40 -11.76 8.11
CA VAL A 77 -37.64 -10.60 7.65
C VAL A 77 -36.28 -10.65 8.34
N SER A 78 -35.22 -10.77 7.54
CA SER A 78 -33.84 -10.82 8.03
C SER A 78 -33.27 -9.42 8.13
N ILE A 79 -32.75 -9.06 9.31
CA ILE A 79 -31.85 -7.89 9.44
C ILE A 79 -30.64 -8.05 8.49
N GLY A 80 -30.27 -9.31 8.20
CA GLY A 80 -29.29 -9.70 7.18
C GLY A 80 -29.42 -8.95 5.88
N GLU A 81 -30.58 -8.97 5.23
CA GLU A 81 -30.78 -8.37 3.90
C GLU A 81 -30.49 -6.87 3.87
N VAL A 82 -30.71 -6.16 4.99
CA VAL A 82 -30.43 -4.72 5.10
C VAL A 82 -28.93 -4.46 5.29
N LEU A 83 -28.23 -5.37 5.97
CA LEU A 83 -26.81 -5.26 6.25
C LEU A 83 -25.92 -5.92 5.19
N ASP A 84 -26.46 -6.75 4.30
CA ASP A 84 -25.75 -7.45 3.23
C ASP A 84 -24.87 -6.51 2.39
N PRO A 85 -25.34 -5.34 1.90
CA PRO A 85 -24.49 -4.46 1.12
C PRO A 85 -23.25 -3.98 1.88
N ILE A 86 -23.37 -3.79 3.21
CA ILE A 86 -22.26 -3.36 4.05
C ILE A 86 -21.31 -4.51 4.33
N ASN A 87 -21.84 -5.70 4.64
CA ASN A 87 -21.03 -6.89 4.84
C ASN A 87 -20.16 -7.19 3.61
N ASP A 88 -20.76 -7.18 2.43
CA ASP A 88 -20.05 -7.45 1.17
C ASP A 88 -18.97 -6.40 0.92
N LEU A 89 -19.24 -5.13 1.24
CA LEU A 89 -18.27 -4.06 1.11
C LEU A 89 -17.10 -4.22 2.09
N VAL A 90 -17.37 -4.59 3.34
CA VAL A 90 -16.34 -4.84 4.37
C VAL A 90 -15.49 -6.07 4.01
N GLU A 91 -16.09 -7.09 3.42
CA GLU A 91 -15.37 -8.26 2.91
C GLU A 91 -14.41 -7.89 1.78
N GLN A 92 -14.90 -7.17 0.77
CA GLN A 92 -14.08 -6.67 -0.34
C GLN A 92 -12.96 -5.74 0.16
N PHE A 93 -13.29 -4.85 1.09
CA PHE A 93 -12.32 -3.98 1.74
C PHE A 93 -11.22 -4.77 2.44
N SER A 94 -11.59 -5.81 3.20
CA SER A 94 -10.63 -6.69 3.87
C SER A 94 -9.68 -7.36 2.86
N LEU A 95 -10.17 -7.75 1.68
CA LEU A 95 -9.33 -8.30 0.61
C LEU A 95 -8.36 -7.26 0.04
N VAL A 96 -8.81 -6.02 -0.20
CA VAL A 96 -7.95 -4.92 -0.65
C VAL A 96 -6.85 -4.63 0.39
N MET A 97 -7.21 -4.63 1.66
CA MET A 97 -6.27 -4.43 2.76
C MET A 97 -5.25 -5.57 2.86
N LEU A 98 -5.67 -6.82 2.66
CA LEU A 98 -4.76 -7.96 2.60
C LEU A 98 -3.77 -7.82 1.43
N ALA A 99 -4.25 -7.44 0.24
CA ALA A 99 -3.38 -7.19 -0.90
C ALA A 99 -2.37 -6.06 -0.64
N SER A 100 -2.82 -4.98 0.03
CA SER A 100 -1.99 -3.85 0.45
C SER A 100 -0.89 -4.29 1.42
N LEU A 101 -1.24 -5.11 2.42
CA LEU A 101 -0.28 -5.73 3.35
C LEU A 101 0.74 -6.60 2.64
N THR A 102 0.30 -7.43 1.70
CA THR A 102 1.21 -8.27 0.90
C THR A 102 2.17 -7.42 0.05
N SER A 103 1.66 -6.37 -0.61
CA SER A 103 2.49 -5.43 -1.39
C SER A 103 3.57 -4.77 -0.53
N LEU A 104 3.18 -4.22 0.63
CA LEU A 104 4.13 -3.60 1.56
C LEU A 104 5.12 -4.62 2.14
N GLY A 105 4.67 -5.84 2.42
CA GLY A 105 5.54 -6.95 2.85
C GLY A 105 6.60 -7.30 1.80
N ILE A 106 6.21 -7.38 0.52
CA ILE A 106 7.15 -7.58 -0.59
C ILE A 106 8.16 -6.44 -0.67
N GLN A 107 7.70 -5.18 -0.57
CA GLN A 107 8.59 -4.02 -0.57
C GLN A 107 9.60 -4.07 0.57
N LYS A 108 9.19 -4.51 1.77
CA LYS A 108 10.09 -4.67 2.92
C LYS A 108 11.15 -5.74 2.69
N ILE A 109 10.79 -6.88 2.09
CA ILE A 109 11.75 -7.93 1.72
C ILE A 109 12.74 -7.40 0.68
N LEU A 110 12.24 -6.74 -0.36
CA LEU A 110 13.08 -6.16 -1.42
C LEU A 110 14.00 -5.08 -0.88
N LEU A 111 13.53 -4.21 0.02
CA LEU A 111 14.35 -3.19 0.66
C LEU A 111 15.51 -3.84 1.42
N ASN A 112 15.22 -4.78 2.32
CA ASN A 112 16.27 -5.48 3.08
C ASN A 112 17.29 -6.18 2.17
N PHE A 113 16.83 -6.76 1.06
CA PHE A 113 17.72 -7.40 0.07
C PHE A 113 18.67 -6.38 -0.58
N VAL A 114 18.17 -5.24 -1.04
CA VAL A 114 18.98 -4.25 -1.76
C VAL A 114 19.85 -3.38 -0.84
N THR A 115 19.55 -3.35 0.46
CA THR A 115 20.32 -2.61 1.47
C THR A 115 21.37 -3.48 2.18
N THR A 116 21.50 -4.76 1.82
CA THR A 116 22.48 -5.67 2.45
C THR A 116 23.92 -5.32 2.02
N ASP A 117 24.91 -5.50 2.90
CA ASP A 117 26.32 -5.26 2.59
C ASP A 117 26.80 -6.01 1.35
N ILE A 118 26.39 -7.27 1.18
CA ILE A 118 26.68 -8.09 0.00
C ILE A 118 26.22 -7.40 -1.28
N TYR A 119 25.00 -6.83 -1.27
CA TYR A 119 24.47 -6.10 -2.41
C TYR A 119 25.33 -4.87 -2.72
N ASN A 120 25.69 -4.09 -1.69
CA ASN A 120 26.53 -2.90 -1.82
C ASN A 120 27.94 -3.25 -2.34
N TYR A 121 28.55 -4.35 -1.89
CA TYR A 121 29.85 -4.81 -2.41
C TYR A 121 29.78 -5.23 -3.88
N ILE A 122 28.74 -5.98 -4.27
CA ILE A 122 28.51 -6.34 -5.68
C ILE A 122 28.33 -5.07 -6.52
N LEU A 123 27.48 -4.15 -6.07
CA LEU A 123 27.24 -2.88 -6.76
C LEU A 123 28.55 -2.08 -6.92
N THR A 124 29.34 -1.98 -5.85
CA THR A 124 30.65 -1.30 -5.86
C THR A 124 31.59 -1.92 -6.90
N PHE A 125 31.71 -3.24 -6.92
CA PHE A 125 32.53 -3.97 -7.89
C PHE A 125 32.09 -3.69 -9.33
N PHE A 126 30.79 -3.73 -9.60
CA PHE A 126 30.23 -3.43 -10.92
C PHE A 126 30.49 -1.97 -11.33
N ILE A 127 30.41 -1.02 -10.41
CA ILE A 127 30.68 0.40 -10.68
C ILE A 127 32.16 0.65 -10.96
N ILE A 128 33.08 0.03 -10.22
CA ILE A 128 34.52 0.17 -10.47
C ILE A 128 34.89 -0.34 -11.86
N ILE A 129 34.44 -1.55 -12.21
CA ILE A 129 34.68 -2.12 -13.54
C ILE A 129 34.03 -1.27 -14.62
N PHE A 130 32.79 -0.82 -14.41
CA PHE A 130 32.09 0.05 -15.35
C PHE A 130 32.90 1.32 -15.64
N ASN A 131 33.37 2.02 -14.60
CA ASN A 131 34.16 3.23 -14.73
C ASN A 131 35.51 2.99 -15.43
N PHE A 132 36.18 1.89 -15.12
CA PHE A 132 37.42 1.52 -15.81
C PHE A 132 37.20 1.26 -17.31
N TRP A 133 36.12 0.55 -17.66
CA TRP A 133 35.79 0.18 -19.03
C TRP A 133 35.28 1.36 -19.89
N LEU A 134 34.89 2.49 -19.27
CA LEU A 134 34.56 3.72 -20.00
C LEU A 134 35.80 4.34 -20.69
N PHE A 135 36.99 4.20 -20.10
CA PHE A 135 38.22 4.81 -20.60
C PHE A 135 39.14 3.83 -21.34
N LYS A 136 39.20 2.56 -20.91
CA LYS A 136 40.05 1.54 -21.55
C LYS A 136 39.22 0.61 -22.43
N ARG A 137 39.55 0.50 -23.72
CA ARG A 137 38.94 -0.46 -24.66
C ARG A 137 39.82 -1.69 -24.84
N PHE A 138 39.20 -2.87 -24.93
CA PHE A 138 39.87 -4.12 -25.27
C PHE A 138 39.40 -4.62 -26.65
N LYS A 139 40.18 -5.51 -27.29
CA LYS A 139 39.80 -6.07 -28.59
C LYS A 139 38.56 -6.97 -28.44
N LYS A 140 37.54 -6.76 -29.29
CA LYS A 140 36.29 -7.55 -29.37
C LYS A 140 35.41 -7.53 -28.10
N ASP A 141 35.48 -6.47 -27.29
CA ASP A 141 34.77 -6.39 -25.99
C ASP A 141 33.33 -5.84 -26.06
N GLU A 142 32.83 -5.49 -27.25
CA GLU A 142 31.61 -4.67 -27.39
C GLU A 142 30.35 -5.32 -26.82
N LYS A 143 30.11 -6.61 -27.14
CA LYS A 143 28.92 -7.35 -26.65
C LYS A 143 28.95 -7.53 -25.13
N ILE A 144 30.10 -7.91 -24.58
CA ILE A 144 30.28 -8.16 -23.14
C ILE A 144 30.10 -6.86 -22.37
N ARG A 145 30.73 -5.77 -22.82
CA ARG A 145 30.58 -4.43 -22.23
C ARG A 145 29.13 -3.95 -22.25
N TYR A 146 28.40 -4.21 -23.34
CA TYR A 146 26.99 -3.84 -23.45
C TYR A 146 26.11 -4.58 -22.43
N ILE A 147 26.29 -5.89 -22.30
CA ILE A 147 25.58 -6.70 -21.30
C ILE A 147 25.96 -6.25 -19.88
N PHE A 148 27.25 -6.07 -19.61
CA PHE A 148 27.74 -5.62 -18.32
C PHE A 148 27.15 -4.27 -17.92
N PHE A 149 27.12 -3.31 -18.85
CA PHE A 149 26.48 -2.02 -18.62
C PHE A 149 25.01 -2.13 -18.25
N LYS A 150 24.26 -2.99 -18.95
CA LYS A 150 22.85 -3.21 -18.62
C LYS A 150 22.70 -3.75 -17.20
N ILE A 151 23.54 -4.71 -16.81
CA ILE A 151 23.52 -5.29 -15.47
C ILE A 151 23.86 -4.22 -14.42
N THR A 152 24.91 -3.41 -14.62
CA THR A 152 25.26 -2.31 -13.69
C THR A 152 24.10 -1.33 -13.51
N VAL A 153 23.42 -0.95 -14.60
CA VAL A 153 22.25 -0.05 -14.54
C VAL A 153 21.08 -0.70 -13.83
N VAL A 154 20.82 -1.99 -14.05
CA VAL A 154 19.75 -2.72 -13.35
C VAL A 154 20.04 -2.85 -11.86
N LEU A 155 21.30 -3.08 -11.46
CA LEU A 155 21.70 -3.08 -10.04
C LEU A 155 21.52 -1.70 -9.41
N LEU A 156 22.03 -0.65 -10.05
CA LEU A 156 21.78 0.73 -9.57
C LEU A 156 20.30 1.02 -9.45
N PHE A 157 19.51 0.60 -10.43
CA PHE A 157 18.06 0.78 -10.41
C PHE A 157 17.43 0.08 -9.20
N LEU A 158 17.67 -1.22 -9.04
CA LEU A 158 17.05 -2.00 -7.97
C LEU A 158 17.46 -1.46 -6.59
N ARG A 159 18.69 -0.94 -6.43
CA ARG A 159 19.17 -0.29 -5.20
C ARG A 159 18.30 0.88 -4.75
N PHE A 160 17.90 1.72 -5.70
CA PHE A 160 17.20 2.98 -5.42
C PHE A 160 15.69 2.91 -5.66
N ALA A 161 15.20 1.87 -6.36
CA ALA A 161 13.79 1.73 -6.67
C ALA A 161 12.90 1.73 -5.41
N ILE A 162 13.23 0.86 -4.46
CA ILE A 162 12.42 0.68 -3.24
C ILE A 162 12.54 1.87 -2.28
N PRO A 163 13.73 2.41 -1.98
CA PRO A 163 13.83 3.65 -1.22
C PRO A 163 13.07 4.80 -1.88
N PHE A 164 13.19 4.98 -3.20
CA PHE A 164 12.57 6.11 -3.86
C PHE A 164 11.03 6.02 -3.86
N ILE A 165 10.46 4.83 -4.09
CA ILE A 165 9.00 4.67 -4.01
C ILE A 165 8.46 4.94 -2.61
N SER A 166 9.19 4.61 -1.53
CA SER A 166 8.73 4.91 -0.18
C SER A 166 8.69 6.42 0.10
N TYR A 167 9.68 7.18 -0.38
CA TYR A 167 9.64 8.65 -0.34
C TYR A 167 8.51 9.22 -1.18
N VAL A 168 8.32 8.74 -2.42
CA VAL A 168 7.24 9.20 -3.30
C VAL A 168 5.89 8.95 -2.65
N ASN A 169 5.71 7.78 -2.02
CA ASN A 169 4.48 7.42 -1.33
C ASN A 169 4.23 8.36 -0.12
N ASP A 170 5.23 8.57 0.73
CA ASP A 170 5.13 9.47 1.89
C ASP A 170 4.78 10.91 1.48
N ILE A 171 5.48 11.46 0.49
CA ILE A 171 5.20 12.80 -0.04
C ILE A 171 3.80 12.85 -0.63
N SER A 172 3.44 11.86 -1.45
CA SER A 172 2.12 11.80 -2.09
C SER A 172 1.01 11.78 -1.04
N TYR A 173 1.19 10.98 0.01
CA TYR A 173 0.23 10.89 1.09
C TYR A 173 0.11 12.19 1.87
N ASN A 174 1.22 12.69 2.43
CA ASN A 174 1.19 13.81 3.35
C ASN A 174 0.75 15.13 2.70
N TYR A 175 1.08 15.34 1.43
CA TYR A 175 0.78 16.59 0.74
C TYR A 175 -0.50 16.56 -0.09
N PHE A 176 -0.89 15.43 -0.68
CA PHE A 176 -2.02 15.38 -1.61
C PHE A 176 -3.22 14.58 -1.08
N VAL A 177 -2.98 13.47 -0.37
CA VAL A 177 -4.04 12.52 -0.03
C VAL A 177 -4.60 12.75 1.37
N LYS A 178 -3.73 12.99 2.36
CA LYS A 178 -4.07 13.05 3.80
C LYS A 178 -5.11 14.11 4.15
N SER A 179 -5.21 15.19 3.37
CA SER A 179 -6.22 16.24 3.62
C SER A 179 -7.65 15.75 3.41
N GLN A 180 -7.88 14.77 2.54
CA GLN A 180 -9.22 14.25 2.21
C GLN A 180 -9.40 12.82 2.72
N TYR A 181 -8.35 11.99 2.61
CA TYR A 181 -8.40 10.56 2.93
C TYR A 181 -7.47 10.22 4.10
N ASN A 182 -7.66 10.89 5.24
CA ASN A 182 -6.83 10.64 6.41
C ASN A 182 -7.11 9.25 7.00
N ILE A 183 -6.17 8.33 6.79
CA ILE A 183 -6.33 6.91 7.19
C ILE A 183 -6.60 6.77 8.70
N GLU A 184 -5.97 7.58 9.55
CA GLU A 184 -6.16 7.47 11.00
C GLU A 184 -7.57 7.90 11.43
N ILE A 185 -8.11 8.94 10.80
CA ILE A 185 -9.46 9.44 11.07
C ILE A 185 -10.47 8.43 10.56
N LEU A 186 -10.34 8.01 9.29
CA LEU A 186 -11.21 7.02 8.67
C LEU A 186 -11.23 5.70 9.46
N ASN A 187 -10.07 5.21 9.90
CA ASN A 187 -10.01 4.00 10.73
C ASN A 187 -10.71 4.17 12.08
N LYS A 188 -10.58 5.34 12.72
CA LYS A 188 -11.33 5.62 13.97
C LYS A 188 -12.83 5.62 13.72
N ASP A 189 -13.29 6.10 12.56
CA ASP A 189 -14.71 6.09 12.22
C ASP A 189 -15.23 4.66 11.93
N ILE A 190 -14.41 3.80 11.31
CA ILE A 190 -14.69 2.35 11.21
C ILE A 190 -14.80 1.71 12.60
N GLU A 191 -13.90 2.05 13.53
CA GLU A 191 -13.97 1.54 14.90
C GLU A 191 -15.21 2.03 15.66
N LYS A 192 -15.65 3.27 15.44
CA LYS A 192 -16.92 3.79 16.00
C LYS A 192 -18.11 3.00 15.48
N ILE A 193 -18.20 2.79 14.17
CA ILE A 193 -19.27 2.01 13.54
C ILE A 193 -19.29 0.59 14.11
N LYS A 194 -18.14 -0.08 14.19
CA LYS A 194 -18.03 -1.40 14.83
C LYS A 194 -18.60 -1.38 16.26
N ASN A 195 -18.31 -0.34 17.04
CA ASN A 195 -18.83 -0.21 18.40
C ASN A 195 -20.34 0.06 18.42
N GLU A 196 -20.87 0.85 17.48
CA GLU A 196 -22.31 1.10 17.34
C GLU A 196 -23.09 -0.16 16.99
N VAL A 197 -22.65 -0.90 15.96
CA VAL A 197 -23.29 -2.19 15.59
C VAL A 197 -23.18 -3.19 16.75
N SER A 198 -22.05 -3.23 17.47
CA SER A 198 -21.89 -4.08 18.65
C SER A 198 -22.86 -3.71 19.78
N LYS A 199 -23.09 -2.40 20.02
CA LYS A 199 -24.10 -1.93 20.99
C LYS A 199 -25.51 -2.34 20.58
N VAL A 200 -25.87 -2.15 19.32
CA VAL A 200 -27.18 -2.58 18.80
C VAL A 200 -27.34 -4.09 19.00
N ASN A 201 -26.37 -4.91 18.59
CA ASN A 201 -26.37 -6.36 18.83
C ASN A 201 -26.57 -6.73 20.30
N GLN A 202 -25.82 -6.12 21.21
CA GLN A 202 -25.95 -6.39 22.65
C GLN A 202 -27.32 -5.99 23.21
N SER A 203 -27.89 -4.86 22.76
CA SER A 203 -29.24 -4.45 23.15
C SER A 203 -30.29 -5.46 22.67
N THR A 204 -30.22 -5.89 21.41
CA THR A 204 -31.13 -6.89 20.83
C THR A 204 -31.10 -8.22 21.58
N ILE A 205 -29.90 -8.69 21.95
CA ILE A 205 -29.73 -9.94 22.69
C ILE A 205 -30.33 -9.83 24.10
N LYS A 206 -30.12 -8.71 24.79
CA LYS A 206 -30.70 -8.46 26.13
C LYS A 206 -32.22 -8.39 26.09
N GLU A 207 -32.78 -7.61 25.18
CA GLU A 207 -34.25 -7.49 25.00
C GLU A 207 -34.91 -8.84 24.71
N LYS A 208 -34.27 -9.70 23.90
CA LYS A 208 -34.77 -11.05 23.60
C LYS A 208 -34.72 -12.01 24.80
N ASN A 209 -33.73 -11.83 25.69
CA ASN A 209 -33.56 -12.67 26.87
C ASN A 209 -34.47 -12.25 28.03
N ASP A 210 -34.66 -10.93 28.23
CA ASP A 210 -35.43 -10.38 29.35
C ASP A 210 -36.95 -10.29 29.07
N SER A 211 -37.38 -10.46 27.82
CA SER A 211 -38.80 -10.41 27.43
C SER A 211 -39.61 -11.62 27.91
N SER A 212 -40.74 -11.33 28.57
CA SER A 212 -41.72 -12.34 29.01
C SER A 212 -42.39 -13.04 27.82
N PHE A 213 -42.86 -14.28 27.98
CA PHE A 213 -43.42 -15.09 26.88
C PHE A 213 -44.57 -14.38 26.12
N PHE A 214 -45.41 -13.64 26.84
CA PHE A 214 -46.50 -12.85 26.26
C PHE A 214 -45.99 -11.65 25.44
N GLN A 215 -44.88 -11.06 25.86
CA GLN A 215 -44.24 -9.95 25.18
C GLN A 215 -43.57 -10.40 23.88
N LYS A 216 -42.94 -11.58 23.88
CA LYS A 216 -42.41 -12.22 22.65
C LYS A 216 -43.50 -12.45 21.61
N VAL A 217 -44.70 -12.85 22.05
CA VAL A 217 -45.85 -13.00 21.14
C VAL A 217 -46.34 -11.64 20.65
N LYS A 218 -46.45 -10.62 21.51
CA LYS A 218 -46.86 -9.26 21.11
C LYS A 218 -45.88 -8.64 20.10
N GLU A 219 -44.58 -8.73 20.38
CA GLU A 219 -43.50 -8.27 19.49
C GLU A 219 -43.58 -8.94 18.13
N LYS A 220 -44.02 -10.21 18.05
CA LYS A 220 -44.25 -10.86 16.75
C LYS A 220 -45.27 -10.13 15.86
N PHE A 221 -46.31 -9.52 16.45
CA PHE A 221 -47.39 -8.87 15.70
C PHE A 221 -47.23 -7.35 15.58
N ASP A 222 -46.17 -6.76 16.15
CA ASP A 222 -45.97 -5.31 16.19
C ASP A 222 -45.01 -4.86 15.09
N SER A 223 -45.53 -4.45 13.93
CA SER A 223 -44.72 -3.98 12.80
C SER A 223 -43.81 -2.79 13.14
N SER A 224 -44.18 -1.96 14.12
CA SER A 224 -43.37 -0.80 14.53
C SER A 224 -42.07 -1.22 15.22
N TYR A 225 -42.08 -2.33 15.98
CA TYR A 225 -40.87 -2.88 16.58
C TYR A 225 -39.84 -3.29 15.51
N TYR A 226 -40.27 -3.93 14.43
CA TYR A 226 -39.39 -4.35 13.34
C TYR A 226 -38.80 -3.18 12.58
N GLU A 227 -39.63 -2.19 12.23
CA GLU A 227 -39.16 -0.98 11.55
C GLU A 227 -38.13 -0.24 12.40
N ASN A 228 -38.38 -0.10 13.71
CA ASN A 228 -37.42 0.51 14.63
C ASN A 228 -36.11 -0.28 14.67
N LYS A 229 -36.17 -1.61 14.74
CA LYS A 229 -34.96 -2.45 14.78
C LYS A 229 -34.15 -2.39 13.50
N ILE A 230 -34.82 -2.43 12.36
CA ILE A 230 -34.18 -2.26 11.04
C ILE A 230 -33.51 -0.87 10.97
N ASN A 231 -34.19 0.17 11.44
CA ASN A 231 -33.65 1.52 11.45
C ASN A 231 -32.45 1.68 12.40
N GLU A 232 -32.44 1.03 13.56
CA GLU A 232 -31.28 1.02 14.46
C GLU A 232 -30.03 0.46 13.78
N TYR A 233 -30.16 -0.69 13.12
CA TYR A 233 -29.06 -1.31 12.38
C TYR A 233 -28.62 -0.46 11.18
N LYS A 234 -29.59 0.05 10.41
CA LYS A 234 -29.31 0.94 9.27
C LYS A 234 -28.58 2.20 9.69
N ASN A 235 -29.00 2.82 10.80
CA ASN A 235 -28.37 4.03 11.32
C ASN A 235 -26.95 3.75 11.83
N ALA A 236 -26.73 2.61 12.48
CA ALA A 236 -25.40 2.20 12.96
C ALA A 236 -24.37 2.00 11.84
N VAL A 237 -24.82 1.76 10.59
CA VAL A 237 -23.93 1.54 9.43
C VAL A 237 -24.06 2.62 8.34
N ASN A 238 -24.84 3.68 8.55
CA ASN A 238 -25.23 4.60 7.49
C ASN A 238 -24.03 5.25 6.75
N SER A 239 -22.94 5.53 7.47
CA SER A 239 -21.72 6.13 6.91
C SER A 239 -20.60 5.13 6.66
N SER A 240 -20.80 3.83 6.93
CA SER A 240 -19.72 2.84 6.79
C SER A 240 -19.22 2.74 5.35
N SER A 241 -20.13 2.84 4.39
CA SER A 241 -19.78 2.72 2.98
C SER A 241 -18.79 3.79 2.53
N GLU A 242 -19.03 5.03 2.92
CA GLU A 242 -18.18 6.18 2.56
C GLU A 242 -16.76 5.98 3.11
N TYR A 243 -16.64 5.71 4.41
CA TYR A 243 -15.32 5.53 5.03
C TYR A 243 -14.57 4.31 4.51
N ILE A 244 -15.28 3.21 4.22
CA ILE A 244 -14.68 2.01 3.65
C ILE A 244 -14.16 2.29 2.24
N VAL A 245 -14.96 2.94 1.39
CA VAL A 245 -14.56 3.29 0.03
C VAL A 245 -13.37 4.25 0.05
N ASP A 246 -13.38 5.25 0.93
CA ASP A 246 -12.27 6.19 1.10
C ASP A 246 -10.97 5.49 1.51
N LEU A 247 -11.07 4.51 2.43
CA LEU A 247 -9.93 3.66 2.81
C LEU A 247 -9.44 2.80 1.64
N ILE A 248 -10.34 2.19 0.87
CA ILE A 248 -9.98 1.44 -0.34
C ILE A 248 -9.20 2.35 -1.31
N ILE A 249 -9.70 3.56 -1.56
CA ILE A 249 -9.08 4.53 -2.49
C ILE A 249 -7.65 4.84 -2.07
N VAL A 250 -7.44 5.25 -0.81
CA VAL A 250 -6.10 5.62 -0.33
C VAL A 250 -5.13 4.44 -0.34
N PHE A 251 -5.56 3.25 0.10
CA PHE A 251 -4.68 2.08 0.12
C PHE A 251 -4.34 1.56 -1.27
N ILE A 252 -5.30 1.52 -2.20
CA ILE A 252 -5.03 1.19 -3.61
C ILE A 252 -4.06 2.21 -4.19
N PHE A 253 -4.28 3.51 -3.94
CA PHE A 253 -3.42 4.56 -4.43
C PHE A 253 -1.97 4.38 -3.97
N GLN A 254 -1.77 4.20 -2.66
CA GLN A 254 -0.44 4.10 -2.05
C GLN A 254 0.29 2.79 -2.35
N THR A 255 -0.41 1.66 -2.33
CA THR A 255 0.25 0.33 -2.30
C THR A 255 0.23 -0.40 -3.64
N ILE A 256 -0.61 0.05 -4.58
CA ILE A 256 -0.76 -0.57 -5.90
C ILE A 256 -0.50 0.45 -7.00
N PHE A 257 -1.27 1.53 -7.06
CA PHE A 257 -1.20 2.50 -8.15
C PHE A 257 0.15 3.21 -8.22
N LEU A 258 0.61 3.82 -7.12
CA LEU A 258 1.89 4.53 -7.11
C LEU A 258 3.08 3.61 -7.41
N PRO A 259 3.23 2.42 -6.79
CA PRO A 259 4.31 1.50 -7.13
C PRO A 259 4.29 1.06 -8.60
N ILE A 260 3.13 0.77 -9.17
CA ILE A 260 3.02 0.38 -10.59
C ILE A 260 3.42 1.55 -11.49
N LEU A 261 2.87 2.74 -11.24
CA LEU A 261 3.19 3.95 -11.99
C LEU A 261 4.69 4.25 -11.95
N PHE A 262 5.30 4.10 -10.77
CA PHE A 262 6.73 4.28 -10.59
C PHE A 262 7.54 3.25 -11.39
N LEU A 263 7.19 1.96 -11.31
CA LEU A 263 7.87 0.91 -12.10
C LEU A 263 7.73 1.16 -13.61
N LEU A 264 6.58 1.62 -14.09
CA LEU A 264 6.37 1.98 -15.49
C LEU A 264 7.23 3.17 -15.91
N SER A 265 7.21 4.26 -15.14
CA SER A 265 8.04 5.45 -15.37
C SER A 265 9.52 5.06 -15.47
N LEU A 266 9.96 4.17 -14.58
CA LEU A 266 11.34 3.76 -14.51
C LEU A 266 11.72 2.77 -15.62
N TYR A 267 10.83 1.86 -16.00
CA TYR A 267 11.02 1.03 -17.19
C TYR A 267 11.23 1.89 -18.45
N TRP A 268 10.42 2.93 -18.63
CA TRP A 268 10.55 3.88 -19.73
C TRP A 268 11.89 4.62 -19.68
N PHE A 269 12.30 5.07 -18.49
CA PHE A 269 13.60 5.73 -18.29
C PHE A 269 14.78 4.82 -18.68
N ILE A 270 14.80 3.57 -18.20
CA ILE A 270 15.85 2.60 -18.53
C ILE A 270 15.85 2.27 -20.03
N LYS A 271 14.66 2.07 -20.61
CA LYS A 271 14.51 1.80 -22.05
C LYS A 271 15.05 2.97 -22.87
N SER A 272 14.77 4.21 -22.47
CA SER A 272 15.29 5.41 -23.12
C SER A 272 16.83 5.43 -23.11
N ILE A 273 17.45 5.21 -21.95
CA ILE A 273 18.92 5.11 -21.81
C ILE A 273 19.52 4.04 -22.73
N PHE A 274 18.88 2.87 -22.81
CA PHE A 274 19.38 1.78 -23.66
C PHE A 274 19.10 1.98 -25.16
N SER A 275 18.05 2.71 -25.51
CA SER A 275 17.70 3.04 -26.90
C SER A 275 18.61 4.12 -27.51
N MET A 276 19.10 5.06 -26.69
CA MET A 276 20.07 6.08 -27.09
C MET A 276 21.43 5.50 -27.51
N ARG A 277 21.70 4.21 -27.26
CA ARG A 277 22.97 3.54 -27.54
C ARG A 277 23.08 2.90 -28.93
N ARG A 278 22.24 3.32 -29.89
CA ARG A 278 22.46 3.15 -31.35
C ARG A 278 23.19 4.37 -31.96
N LEU A 279 24.09 5.01 -31.20
CA LEU A 279 25.01 6.07 -31.64
C LEU A 279 26.43 5.71 -31.22
#